data_AF-A0A2V8ES14-F1
#
_entry.id   AF-A0A2V8ES14-F1
#
_cell.length_a   1.000
_cell.length_b   1.000
_cell.length_c   1.000
_cell.angle_alpha   90.00
_cell.angle_beta   90.00
_cell.angle_gamma   90.00
#
_symmetry.space_group_name_H-M   'P 1'
#
loop_
_entity.id
_entity.type
_entity.pdbx_description
1 polymer ?
#
loop_
_entity_poly.entity_id
_entity_poly.type
_entity_poly.pdbx_seq_one_letter_code
_entity_poly.pdbx_strand_id
1 'polypeptide(L)'
;ETIGELAPLVQADGARTLLSDLSSMRARYAIETRRWDFFGAGRTFGNVNDLFAIGVAASRLGHPDVAEMSRRTLAARAQSEQEGDLRPAIAIMERETAAVIDLAAGRRDQAVQTLQAATRAELQLPPPLGLPAPIKPAPELLGEVLLEVGRPNDALEPFEQALRRNPKRSLSLLGFARAAAALGRIETARARYLELMTNFDEADRDLPELEEARRAIEGSSTPQTRPATAAIIAVAVVVSAAILLLVRRVRDG
;
A
#
# COMPACT_ATOMS: atom_id res chain seq x y z
N GLU A 1 20.93 -13.19 2.27
CA GLU A 1 19.46 -13.15 2.37
C GLU A 1 19.00 -14.57 2.69
N THR A 2 18.33 -14.78 3.83
CA THR A 2 18.06 -16.12 4.40
C THR A 2 17.28 -17.06 3.48
N ILE A 3 16.40 -16.53 2.61
CA ILE A 3 15.66 -17.35 1.62
C ILE A 3 16.62 -18.00 0.61
N GLY A 4 17.71 -17.32 0.24
CA GLY A 4 18.75 -17.87 -0.63
C GLY A 4 19.54 -19.01 0.01
N GLU A 5 19.63 -19.04 1.34
CA GLU A 5 20.34 -20.08 2.10
C GLU A 5 19.51 -21.37 2.25
N LEU A 6 18.18 -21.26 2.25
CA LEU A 6 17.27 -22.41 2.34
C LEU A 6 17.15 -23.18 1.01
N ALA A 7 17.28 -22.50 -0.12
CA ALA A 7 17.11 -23.08 -1.45
C ALA A 7 17.95 -24.34 -1.71
N PRO A 8 19.28 -24.37 -1.47
CA PRO A 8 20.08 -25.57 -1.72
C PRO A 8 19.69 -26.76 -0.83
N LEU A 9 19.27 -26.51 0.42
CA LEU A 9 18.87 -27.55 1.36
C LEU A 9 17.56 -28.21 0.93
N VAL A 10 16.56 -27.40 0.58
CA VAL A 10 15.25 -27.89 0.12
C VAL A 10 15.37 -28.61 -1.23
N GLN A 11 16.22 -28.13 -2.13
CA GLN A 11 16.47 -28.78 -3.42
C GLN A 11 17.19 -30.13 -3.27
N ALA A 12 18.12 -30.24 -2.32
CA ALA A 12 18.84 -31.48 -2.05
C ALA A 12 17.94 -32.58 -1.45
N ASP A 13 16.98 -32.19 -0.61
CA ASP A 13 15.99 -33.12 -0.05
C ASP A 13 14.96 -33.59 -1.09
N GLY A 14 14.50 -32.68 -1.95
CA GLY A 14 13.59 -33.00 -3.06
C GLY A 14 12.14 -33.27 -2.66
N ALA A 15 11.76 -33.10 -1.38
CA ALA A 15 10.36 -33.19 -0.97
C ALA A 15 9.50 -32.10 -1.64
N ARG A 16 8.47 -32.53 -2.39
CA ARG A 16 7.59 -31.63 -3.14
C ARG A 16 6.88 -30.60 -2.26
N THR A 17 6.55 -30.96 -1.02
CA THR A 17 5.94 -30.06 -0.04
C THR A 17 6.88 -28.93 0.34
N LEU A 18 8.13 -29.25 0.68
CA LEU A 18 9.15 -28.25 1.04
C LEU A 18 9.47 -27.31 -0.13
N LEU A 19 9.51 -27.84 -1.36
CA LEU A 19 9.68 -27.03 -2.57
C LEU A 19 8.50 -26.05 -2.80
N SER A 20 7.27 -26.50 -2.55
CA SER A 20 6.09 -25.63 -2.59
C SER A 20 6.13 -24.56 -1.49
N ASP A 21 6.49 -24.93 -0.27
CA ASP A 21 6.58 -23.98 0.86
C ASP A 21 7.64 -22.91 0.60
N LEU A 22 8.82 -23.31 0.10
CA LEU A 22 9.86 -22.37 -0.33
C LEU A 22 9.34 -21.40 -1.41
N SER A 23 8.54 -21.89 -2.35
CA SER A 23 7.94 -21.05 -3.41
C SER A 23 6.93 -20.05 -2.84
N SER A 24 6.13 -20.46 -1.85
CA SER A 24 5.24 -19.55 -1.12
C SER A 24 6.01 -18.50 -0.30
N MET A 25 7.13 -18.88 0.33
CA MET A 25 7.98 -17.96 1.08
C MET A 25 8.61 -16.91 0.16
N ARG A 26 9.15 -17.34 -0.98
CA ARG A 26 9.71 -16.46 -2.03
C ARG A 26 8.67 -15.45 -2.53
N ALA A 27 7.47 -15.93 -2.83
CA ALA A 27 6.35 -15.09 -3.26
C ALA A 27 6.01 -14.01 -2.24
N ARG A 28 5.82 -14.42 -0.98
CA ARG A 28 5.50 -13.50 0.11
C ARG A 28 6.62 -12.50 0.33
N TYR A 29 7.87 -12.94 0.36
CA TYR A 29 9.01 -12.03 0.52
C TYR A 29 9.01 -10.92 -0.54
N ALA A 30 8.89 -11.28 -1.82
CA ALA A 30 8.88 -10.30 -2.91
C ALA A 30 7.68 -9.34 -2.83
N ILE A 31 6.48 -9.83 -2.51
CA ILE A 31 5.28 -9.00 -2.35
C ILE A 31 5.39 -8.08 -1.14
N GLU A 32 5.78 -8.60 0.03
CA GLU A 32 5.81 -7.86 1.29
C GLU A 32 6.89 -6.78 1.31
N THR A 33 8.04 -7.06 0.69
CA THR A 33 9.17 -6.12 0.60
C THR A 33 9.15 -5.26 -0.65
N ARG A 34 8.22 -5.53 -1.59
CA ARG A 34 8.14 -4.90 -2.92
C ARG A 34 9.46 -5.00 -3.72
N ARG A 35 10.25 -6.04 -3.46
CA ARG A 35 11.50 -6.34 -4.18
C ARG A 35 11.20 -7.07 -5.48
N TRP A 36 10.71 -6.33 -6.47
CA TRP A 36 10.31 -6.88 -7.77
C TRP A 36 11.47 -7.50 -8.55
N ASP A 37 12.69 -7.01 -8.32
CA ASP A 37 13.94 -7.54 -8.88
C ASP A 37 14.28 -8.96 -8.41
N PHE A 38 13.69 -9.42 -7.31
CA PHE A 38 14.00 -10.72 -6.68
C PHE A 38 13.85 -11.93 -7.63
N PHE A 39 12.88 -11.88 -8.54
CA PHE A 39 12.64 -12.96 -9.51
C PHE A 39 13.41 -12.79 -10.82
N GLY A 40 14.00 -11.61 -11.08
CA GLY A 40 14.53 -11.25 -12.39
C GLY A 40 13.53 -11.53 -13.52
N ALA A 41 14.01 -12.13 -14.62
CA ALA A 41 13.18 -12.61 -15.73
C ALA A 41 12.70 -14.07 -15.55
N GLY A 42 12.62 -14.55 -14.30
CA GLY A 42 12.26 -15.93 -13.98
C GLY A 42 10.87 -16.32 -14.48
N ARG A 43 10.78 -17.50 -15.12
CA ARG A 43 9.52 -18.07 -15.63
C ARG A 43 9.10 -19.34 -14.91
N THR A 44 9.95 -19.83 -14.02
CA THR A 44 9.74 -21.07 -13.26
C THR A 44 9.05 -20.74 -11.95
N PHE A 45 7.95 -21.44 -11.67
CA PHE A 45 7.15 -21.27 -10.46
C PHE A 45 6.90 -22.63 -9.80
N GLY A 46 6.92 -22.67 -8.47
CA GLY A 46 6.59 -23.90 -7.73
C GLY A 46 5.11 -24.05 -7.37
N ASN A 47 4.37 -22.94 -7.28
CA ASN A 47 2.94 -22.92 -6.98
C ASN A 47 2.27 -21.61 -7.44
N VAL A 48 0.98 -21.44 -7.15
CA VAL A 48 0.19 -20.27 -7.55
C VAL A 48 0.64 -18.96 -6.89
N ASN A 49 1.19 -19.01 -5.68
CA ASN A 49 1.70 -17.82 -4.99
C ASN A 49 2.94 -17.28 -5.71
N ASP A 50 3.86 -18.19 -6.07
CA ASP A 50 5.09 -17.88 -6.81
C ASP A 50 4.76 -17.34 -8.21
N LEU A 51 3.82 -18.00 -8.90
CA LEU A 51 3.30 -17.56 -10.20
C LEU A 51 2.70 -16.14 -10.15
N PHE A 52 1.90 -15.86 -9.12
CA PHE A 52 1.32 -14.53 -8.90
C PHE A 52 2.41 -13.47 -8.66
N ALA A 53 3.37 -13.74 -7.76
CA ALA A 53 4.44 -12.81 -7.47
C ALA A 53 5.33 -12.53 -8.68
N ILE A 54 5.62 -13.55 -9.50
CA ILE A 54 6.31 -13.39 -10.80
C ILE A 54 5.51 -12.48 -11.74
N GLY A 55 4.18 -12.67 -11.84
CA GLY A 55 3.33 -11.86 -12.71
C GLY A 55 3.29 -10.38 -12.30
N VAL A 56 3.18 -10.11 -11.00
CA VAL A 56 3.23 -8.75 -10.44
C VAL A 56 4.60 -8.11 -10.67
N ALA A 57 5.69 -8.82 -10.34
CA ALA A 57 7.05 -8.34 -10.55
C ALA A 57 7.34 -8.03 -12.02
N ALA A 58 6.98 -8.95 -12.93
CA ALA A 58 7.14 -8.77 -14.36
C ALA A 58 6.37 -7.55 -14.89
N SER A 59 5.16 -7.30 -14.38
CA SER A 59 4.38 -6.10 -14.73
C SER A 59 5.09 -4.82 -14.29
N ARG A 60 5.67 -4.81 -13.08
CA ARG A 60 6.40 -3.65 -12.52
C ARG A 60 7.74 -3.40 -13.20
N LEU A 61 8.40 -4.44 -13.72
CA LEU A 61 9.70 -4.37 -14.37
C LEU A 61 9.64 -4.20 -15.90
N GLY A 62 8.44 -4.18 -16.51
CA GLY A 62 8.30 -4.03 -17.95
C GLY A 62 8.58 -5.31 -18.75
N HIS A 63 8.20 -6.46 -18.21
CA HIS A 63 8.26 -7.77 -18.87
C HIS A 63 6.85 -8.27 -19.21
N PRO A 64 6.15 -7.67 -20.21
CA PRO A 64 4.73 -7.92 -20.45
C PRO A 64 4.43 -9.36 -20.89
N ASP A 65 5.38 -10.03 -21.53
CA ASP A 65 5.25 -11.42 -21.95
C ASP A 65 5.22 -12.39 -20.76
N VAL A 66 6.07 -12.16 -19.76
CA VAL A 66 6.08 -12.94 -18.51
C VAL A 66 4.84 -12.63 -17.68
N ALA A 67 4.45 -11.36 -17.57
CA ALA A 67 3.25 -10.96 -16.85
C ALA A 67 1.98 -11.62 -17.42
N GLU A 68 1.82 -11.59 -18.75
CA GLU A 68 0.68 -12.20 -19.42
C GLU A 68 0.70 -13.73 -19.38
N MET A 69 1.89 -14.35 -19.38
CA MET A 69 2.03 -15.78 -19.12
C MET A 69 1.52 -16.14 -17.72
N SER A 70 1.92 -15.38 -16.69
CA SER A 70 1.47 -15.60 -15.31
C SER A 70 -0.03 -15.43 -15.19
N ARG A 71 -0.60 -14.35 -15.75
CA ARG A 71 -2.04 -14.08 -15.73
C ARG A 71 -2.85 -15.21 -16.38
N ARG A 72 -2.46 -15.65 -17.60
CA ARG A 72 -3.16 -16.74 -18.30
C ARG A 72 -3.05 -18.08 -17.56
N THR A 73 -1.91 -18.34 -16.94
CA THR A 73 -1.72 -19.56 -16.15
C THR A 73 -2.59 -19.51 -14.88
N LEU A 74 -2.66 -18.39 -14.17
CA LEU A 74 -3.58 -18.20 -13.05
C LEU A 74 -5.04 -18.38 -13.49
N ALA A 75 -5.43 -17.84 -14.64
CA ALA A 75 -6.77 -18.02 -15.19
C ALA A 75 -7.10 -19.51 -15.42
N ALA A 76 -6.16 -20.28 -15.98
CA ALA A 76 -6.34 -21.72 -16.15
C ALA A 76 -6.41 -22.48 -14.81
N ARG A 77 -5.56 -22.13 -13.85
CA ARG A 77 -5.56 -22.75 -12.51
C ARG A 77 -6.85 -22.45 -11.74
N ALA A 78 -7.40 -21.24 -11.86
CA ALA A 78 -8.69 -20.89 -11.25
C ALA A 78 -9.85 -21.77 -11.72
N GLN A 79 -9.75 -22.40 -12.90
CA GLN A 79 -10.77 -23.32 -13.43
C GLN A 79 -10.45 -24.80 -13.14
N SER A 80 -9.25 -25.11 -12.66
CA SER A 80 -8.79 -26.48 -12.45
C SER A 80 -9.36 -27.06 -11.16
N GLU A 81 -10.12 -28.16 -11.24
CA GLU A 81 -10.68 -28.86 -10.08
C GLU A 81 -9.60 -29.30 -9.07
N GLN A 82 -8.37 -29.53 -9.52
CA GLN A 82 -7.23 -29.87 -8.67
C GLN A 82 -6.89 -28.79 -7.63
N GLU A 83 -7.31 -27.53 -7.83
CA GLU A 83 -7.07 -26.45 -6.88
C GLU A 83 -8.10 -26.40 -5.75
N GLY A 84 -9.20 -27.16 -5.86
CA GLY A 84 -10.23 -27.25 -4.82
C GLY A 84 -10.75 -25.88 -4.37
N ASP A 85 -10.63 -25.62 -3.07
CA ASP A 85 -11.12 -24.42 -2.39
C ASP A 85 -10.25 -23.17 -2.66
N LEU A 86 -9.06 -23.33 -3.24
CA LEU A 86 -8.20 -22.18 -3.58
C LEU A 86 -8.64 -21.46 -4.87
N ARG A 87 -9.48 -22.09 -5.70
CA ARG A 87 -9.92 -21.53 -6.99
C ARG A 87 -10.43 -20.07 -6.91
N PRO A 88 -11.28 -19.69 -5.93
CA PRO A 88 -11.73 -18.29 -5.81
C PRO A 88 -10.59 -17.32 -5.52
N ALA A 89 -9.63 -17.70 -4.67
CA ALA A 89 -8.45 -16.88 -4.37
C ALA A 89 -7.53 -16.75 -5.60
N ILE A 90 -7.34 -17.83 -6.36
CA ILE A 90 -6.56 -17.81 -7.61
C ILE A 90 -7.23 -16.90 -8.66
N ALA A 91 -8.56 -16.92 -8.74
CA ALA A 91 -9.31 -16.01 -9.62
C ALA A 91 -9.19 -14.54 -9.19
N ILE A 92 -8.93 -14.27 -7.91
CA ILE A 92 -8.63 -12.90 -7.43
C ILE A 92 -7.21 -12.52 -7.83
N MET A 93 -6.22 -13.39 -7.60
CA MET A 93 -4.82 -13.19 -8.03
C MET A 93 -4.70 -12.94 -9.54
N GLU A 94 -5.50 -13.63 -10.35
CA GLU A 94 -5.58 -13.40 -11.79
C GLU A 94 -6.02 -11.97 -12.11
N ARG A 95 -7.11 -11.49 -11.49
CA ARG A 95 -7.61 -10.12 -11.69
C ARG A 95 -6.62 -9.06 -11.18
N GLU A 96 -5.98 -9.31 -10.06
CA GLU A 96 -4.92 -8.46 -9.54
C GLU A 96 -3.75 -8.35 -10.54
N THR A 97 -3.32 -9.50 -11.10
CA THR A 97 -2.28 -9.55 -12.15
C THR A 97 -2.73 -8.81 -13.41
N ALA A 98 -3.97 -9.00 -13.85
CA ALA A 98 -4.55 -8.29 -14.98
C ALA A 98 -4.53 -6.77 -14.78
N ALA A 99 -4.90 -6.31 -13.59
CA ALA A 99 -4.93 -4.89 -13.27
C ALA A 99 -3.54 -4.24 -13.25
N VAL A 100 -2.51 -4.91 -12.71
CA VAL A 100 -1.15 -4.36 -12.74
C VAL A 100 -0.54 -4.37 -14.15
N ILE A 101 -0.94 -5.30 -15.02
CA ILE A 101 -0.62 -5.26 -16.46
C ILE A 101 -1.29 -4.06 -17.13
N ASP A 102 -2.58 -3.83 -16.86
CA ASP A 102 -3.31 -2.66 -17.36
C ASP A 102 -2.67 -1.36 -16.91
N LEU A 103 -2.28 -1.27 -15.65
CA LEU A 103 -1.60 -0.11 -15.08
C LEU A 103 -0.26 0.15 -15.76
N ALA A 104 0.57 -0.89 -15.93
CA ALA A 104 1.87 -0.79 -16.63
C ALA A 104 1.71 -0.35 -18.09
N ALA A 105 0.58 -0.69 -18.72
CA ALA A 105 0.25 -0.25 -20.07
C ALA A 105 -0.49 1.10 -20.12
N GLY A 106 -0.60 1.82 -19.01
CA GLY A 106 -1.24 3.14 -18.92
C GLY A 106 -2.78 3.13 -18.88
N ARG A 107 -3.41 1.96 -18.85
CA ARG A 107 -4.88 1.79 -18.77
C ARG A 107 -5.38 1.93 -17.33
N ARG A 108 -5.19 3.12 -16.76
CA ARG A 108 -5.42 3.42 -15.33
C ARG A 108 -6.84 3.11 -14.86
N ASP A 109 -7.86 3.58 -15.57
CA ASP A 109 -9.25 3.38 -15.15
C ASP A 109 -9.67 1.90 -15.23
N GLN A 110 -9.18 1.18 -16.23
CA GLN A 110 -9.41 -0.26 -16.38
C GLN A 110 -8.76 -1.03 -15.22
N ALA A 111 -7.52 -0.70 -14.85
CA ALA A 111 -6.85 -1.29 -13.69
C ALA A 111 -7.65 -1.09 -12.40
N VAL A 112 -8.15 0.13 -12.16
CA VAL A 112 -8.99 0.44 -10.99
C VAL A 112 -10.29 -0.36 -11.02
N GLN A 113 -10.98 -0.42 -12.16
CA GLN A 113 -12.24 -1.18 -12.30
C GLN A 113 -12.04 -2.67 -12.02
N THR A 114 -10.96 -3.25 -12.56
CA THR A 114 -10.59 -4.65 -12.35
C THR A 114 -10.30 -4.92 -10.86
N LEU A 115 -9.56 -4.03 -10.19
CA LEU A 115 -9.26 -4.17 -8.76
C LEU A 115 -10.51 -3.99 -7.89
N GLN A 116 -11.43 -3.10 -8.25
CA GLN A 116 -12.72 -3.01 -7.56
C GLN A 116 -13.51 -4.32 -7.65
N ALA A 117 -13.46 -5.01 -8.79
CA ALA A 117 -14.07 -6.33 -8.93
C ALA A 117 -13.35 -7.40 -8.09
N ALA A 118 -12.02 -7.37 -8.06
CA ALA A 118 -11.20 -8.24 -7.23
C ALA A 118 -11.49 -8.04 -5.73
N THR A 119 -11.55 -6.80 -5.26
CA THR A 119 -11.92 -6.44 -3.88
C THR A 119 -13.31 -6.96 -3.52
N ARG A 120 -14.32 -6.73 -4.38
CA ARG A 120 -15.67 -7.26 -4.15
C ARG A 120 -15.66 -8.78 -4.04
N ALA A 121 -14.90 -9.48 -4.88
CA ALA A 121 -14.80 -10.93 -4.83
C ALA A 121 -14.12 -11.42 -3.53
N GLU A 122 -13.02 -10.79 -3.11
CA GLU A 122 -12.31 -11.18 -1.88
C GLU A 122 -13.16 -10.96 -0.61
N LEU A 123 -13.88 -9.84 -0.54
CA LEU A 123 -14.70 -9.53 0.63
C LEU A 123 -15.88 -10.50 0.82
N GLN A 124 -16.24 -11.27 -0.21
CA GLN A 124 -17.24 -12.35 -0.11
C GLN A 124 -16.62 -13.70 0.30
N LEU A 125 -15.30 -13.82 0.33
CA LEU A 125 -14.65 -15.03 0.82
C LEU A 125 -14.81 -15.14 2.33
N PRO A 126 -14.96 -16.37 2.87
CA PRO A 126 -14.91 -16.59 4.31
C PRO A 126 -13.59 -16.04 4.87
N PRO A 127 -13.56 -15.61 6.16
CA PRO A 127 -12.31 -15.26 6.81
C PRO A 127 -11.27 -16.39 6.62
N PRO A 128 -10.00 -16.06 6.34
CA PRO A 128 -9.00 -17.08 6.03
C PRO A 128 -8.82 -18.04 7.20
N LEU A 129 -8.86 -19.34 6.93
CA LEU A 129 -8.48 -20.39 7.88
C LEU A 129 -7.01 -20.74 7.61
N GLY A 130 -6.09 -20.20 8.41
CA GLY A 130 -4.65 -20.39 8.21
C GLY A 130 -4.01 -19.26 7.40
N LEU A 131 -3.07 -19.59 6.51
CA LEU A 131 -2.33 -18.59 5.73
C LEU A 131 -3.29 -17.81 4.81
N PRO A 132 -3.30 -16.46 4.88
CA PRO A 132 -4.19 -15.66 4.04
C PRO A 132 -3.96 -15.91 2.54
N ALA A 133 -5.07 -16.10 1.82
CA ALA A 133 -5.15 -16.17 0.37
C ALA A 133 -6.29 -15.23 -0.10
N PRO A 134 -6.08 -14.37 -1.12
CA PRO A 134 -4.80 -14.17 -1.84
C PRO A 134 -3.66 -13.65 -0.95
N ILE A 135 -2.41 -13.84 -1.38
CA ILE A 135 -1.23 -13.42 -0.59
C ILE A 135 -1.08 -11.90 -0.52
N LYS A 136 -1.62 -11.20 -1.53
CA LYS A 136 -1.83 -9.76 -1.53
C LYS A 136 -3.33 -9.51 -1.37
N PRO A 137 -3.80 -8.78 -0.35
CA PRO A 137 -5.20 -8.41 -0.28
C PRO A 137 -5.55 -7.49 -1.46
N ALA A 138 -6.56 -7.85 -2.24
CA ALA A 138 -7.11 -7.05 -3.33
C ALA A 138 -7.53 -5.63 -2.89
N PRO A 139 -8.20 -5.41 -1.73
CA PRO A 139 -8.44 -4.05 -1.24
C PRO A 139 -7.16 -3.26 -0.97
N GLU A 140 -6.09 -3.91 -0.50
CA GLU A 140 -4.79 -3.24 -0.30
C GLU A 140 -4.17 -2.85 -1.65
N LEU A 141 -4.20 -3.74 -2.65
CA LEU A 141 -3.69 -3.44 -3.99
C LEU A 141 -4.51 -2.35 -4.70
N LEU A 142 -5.83 -2.34 -4.53
CA LEU A 142 -6.69 -1.26 -5.01
C LEU A 142 -6.28 0.09 -4.41
N GLY A 143 -6.06 0.16 -3.09
CA GLY A 143 -5.60 1.37 -2.42
C GLY A 143 -4.24 1.86 -2.94
N GLU A 144 -3.29 0.94 -3.14
CA GLU A 144 -1.97 1.26 -3.71
C GLU A 144 -2.07 1.81 -5.14
N VAL A 145 -2.88 1.17 -6.00
CA VAL A 145 -3.07 1.65 -7.38
C VAL A 145 -3.80 2.99 -7.40
N LEU A 146 -4.79 3.20 -6.53
CA LEU A 146 -5.47 4.50 -6.41
C LEU A 146 -4.51 5.62 -6.01
N LEU A 147 -3.55 5.36 -5.11
CA LEU A 147 -2.48 6.31 -4.81
C LEU A 147 -1.59 6.57 -6.01
N GLU A 148 -1.16 5.51 -6.70
CA GLU A 148 -0.28 5.60 -7.88
C GLU A 148 -0.89 6.43 -9.02
N VAL A 149 -2.21 6.37 -9.20
CA VAL A 149 -2.95 7.15 -10.20
C VAL A 149 -3.43 8.52 -9.70
N GLY A 150 -3.04 8.94 -8.48
CA GLY A 150 -3.33 10.27 -7.95
C GLY A 150 -4.74 10.44 -7.36
N ARG A 151 -5.34 9.37 -6.84
CA ARG A 151 -6.68 9.35 -6.23
C ARG A 151 -6.62 8.99 -4.72
N PRO A 152 -5.93 9.78 -3.87
CA PRO A 152 -5.71 9.44 -2.46
C PRO A 152 -7.00 9.40 -1.64
N ASN A 153 -8.01 10.23 -1.95
CA ASN A 153 -9.30 10.18 -1.25
C ASN A 153 -10.01 8.84 -1.44
N ASP A 154 -9.96 8.29 -2.66
CA ASP A 154 -10.60 7.03 -3.00
C ASP A 154 -9.83 5.83 -2.42
N ALA A 155 -8.54 5.99 -2.12
CA ALA A 155 -7.68 4.93 -1.59
C ALA A 155 -7.95 4.60 -0.12
N LEU A 156 -8.55 5.51 0.66
CA LEU A 156 -8.76 5.33 2.11
C LEU A 156 -9.68 4.15 2.43
N GLU A 157 -10.83 4.04 1.75
CA GLU A 157 -11.81 2.97 2.02
C GLU A 157 -11.26 1.58 1.68
N PRO A 158 -10.59 1.33 0.53
CA PRO A 158 -9.91 0.06 0.27
C PRO A 158 -8.88 -0.31 1.35
N PHE A 159 -8.05 0.63 1.82
CA PHE A 159 -7.12 0.31 2.90
C PHE A 159 -7.84 -0.02 4.22
N GLU A 160 -8.94 0.66 4.54
CA GLU A 160 -9.78 0.30 5.68
C GLU A 160 -10.39 -1.09 5.55
N GLN A 161 -10.89 -1.45 4.37
CA GLN A 161 -11.39 -2.80 4.07
C GLN A 161 -10.31 -3.86 4.29
N ALA A 162 -9.09 -3.60 3.82
CA ALA A 162 -7.96 -4.49 4.02
C ALA A 162 -7.64 -4.65 5.51
N LEU A 163 -7.62 -3.57 6.29
CA LEU A 163 -7.34 -3.58 7.73
C LEU A 163 -8.44 -4.24 8.57
N ARG A 164 -9.71 -4.13 8.15
CA ARG A 164 -10.81 -4.86 8.81
C ARG A 164 -10.67 -6.37 8.66
N ARG A 165 -10.23 -6.84 7.49
CA ARG A 165 -10.05 -8.27 7.20
C ARG A 165 -8.72 -8.81 7.73
N ASN A 166 -7.67 -7.99 7.68
CA ASN A 166 -6.32 -8.32 8.12
C ASN A 166 -5.82 -7.24 9.09
N PRO A 167 -6.20 -7.30 10.38
CA PRO A 167 -5.80 -6.31 11.36
C PRO A 167 -4.28 -6.17 11.44
N LYS A 168 -3.80 -4.94 11.60
CA LYS A 168 -2.37 -4.59 11.68
C LYS A 168 -1.53 -4.98 10.45
N ARG A 169 -2.13 -5.15 9.28
CA ARG A 169 -1.38 -5.39 8.03
C ARG A 169 -0.48 -4.20 7.70
N SER A 170 0.84 -4.37 7.77
CA SER A 170 1.83 -3.29 7.63
C SER A 170 1.72 -2.51 6.31
N LEU A 171 1.55 -3.19 5.17
CA LEU A 171 1.47 -2.48 3.89
C LEU A 171 0.16 -1.67 3.76
N SER A 172 -0.95 -2.16 4.31
CA SER A 172 -2.22 -1.43 4.38
C SER A 172 -2.14 -0.21 5.31
N LEU A 173 -1.47 -0.35 6.48
CA LEU A 173 -1.24 0.79 7.39
C LEU A 173 -0.42 1.88 6.72
N LEU A 174 0.68 1.50 6.07
CA LEU A 174 1.55 2.40 5.32
C LEU A 174 0.79 3.11 4.19
N GLY A 175 0.06 2.34 3.37
CA GLY A 175 -0.74 2.88 2.27
C GLY A 175 -1.81 3.85 2.75
N PHE A 176 -2.54 3.49 3.82
CA PHE A 176 -3.53 4.39 4.42
C PHE A 176 -2.88 5.69 4.92
N ALA A 177 -1.75 5.59 5.63
CA ALA A 177 -1.04 6.74 6.15
C ALA A 177 -0.60 7.69 5.03
N ARG A 178 -0.06 7.16 3.91
CA ARG A 178 0.27 7.92 2.71
C ARG A 178 -0.94 8.60 2.08
N ALA A 179 -2.07 7.89 1.98
CA ALA A 179 -3.32 8.45 1.47
C ALA A 179 -3.82 9.62 2.34
N ALA A 180 -3.82 9.45 3.65
CA ALA A 180 -4.21 10.49 4.59
C ALA A 180 -3.28 11.70 4.54
N ALA A 181 -1.96 11.46 4.45
CA ALA A 181 -0.96 12.53 4.33
C ALA A 181 -1.13 13.33 3.04
N ALA A 182 -1.37 12.66 1.90
CA ALA A 182 -1.63 13.32 0.62
C ALA A 182 -2.89 14.21 0.62
N LEU A 183 -3.82 13.96 1.55
CA LEU A 183 -5.03 14.76 1.76
C LEU A 183 -4.86 15.84 2.85
N GLY A 184 -3.67 15.98 3.44
CA GLY A 184 -3.41 16.90 4.55
C GLY A 184 -4.05 16.46 5.88
N ARG A 185 -4.50 15.21 6.01
CA ARG A 185 -5.08 14.67 7.25
C ARG A 185 -3.99 14.19 8.19
N ILE A 186 -3.20 15.14 8.70
CA ILE A 186 -1.94 14.90 9.42
C ILE A 186 -2.12 13.96 10.61
N GLU A 187 -3.07 14.24 11.51
CA GLU A 187 -3.30 13.39 12.69
C GLU A 187 -3.75 11.98 12.33
N THR A 188 -4.56 11.85 11.29
CA THR A 188 -5.00 10.55 10.76
C THR A 188 -3.83 9.75 10.19
N ALA A 189 -2.94 10.40 9.43
CA ALA A 189 -1.73 9.76 8.92
C ALA A 189 -0.79 9.35 10.06
N ARG A 190 -0.58 10.24 11.04
CA ARG A 190 0.27 10.02 12.21
C ARG A 190 -0.18 8.80 13.01
N ALA A 191 -1.48 8.67 13.29
CA ALA A 191 -2.02 7.53 14.02
C ALA A 191 -1.68 6.18 13.33
N ARG A 192 -1.79 6.13 12.00
CA ARG A 192 -1.51 4.93 11.22
C ARG A 192 -0.02 4.62 11.10
N TYR A 193 0.83 5.65 11.04
CA TYR A 193 2.28 5.47 11.14
C TYR A 193 2.72 4.95 12.51
N LEU A 194 2.07 5.37 13.60
CA LEU A 194 2.35 4.82 14.94
C LEU A 194 1.95 3.34 15.05
N GLU A 195 0.78 2.96 14.52
CA GLU A 195 0.37 1.56 14.40
C GLU A 195 1.39 0.75 13.59
N LEU A 196 1.86 1.30 12.46
CA LEU A 196 2.88 0.67 11.62
C LEU A 196 4.18 0.45 12.41
N MET A 197 4.70 1.47 13.08
CA MET A 197 5.95 1.35 13.85
C MET A 197 5.86 0.32 14.97
N THR A 198 4.68 0.14 15.58
CA THR A 198 4.45 -0.91 16.59
C THR A 198 4.65 -2.32 16.03
N ASN A 199 4.36 -2.55 14.73
CA ASN A 199 4.62 -3.84 14.09
C ASN A 199 6.12 -4.11 13.88
N PHE A 200 6.96 -3.08 13.97
CA PHE A 200 8.40 -3.14 13.65
C PHE A 200 9.28 -2.72 14.83
N ASP A 201 8.79 -2.84 16.08
CA ASP A 201 9.49 -2.37 17.29
C ASP A 201 10.90 -2.98 17.45
N GLU A 202 11.11 -4.20 16.95
CA GLU A 202 12.39 -4.93 16.96
C GLU A 202 13.02 -5.09 15.56
N ALA A 203 12.54 -4.35 14.56
CA ALA A 203 13.05 -4.46 13.19
C ALA A 203 14.36 -3.70 12.97
N ASP A 204 15.03 -4.00 11.86
CA ASP A 204 16.20 -3.24 11.39
C ASP A 204 15.86 -1.75 11.28
N ARG A 205 16.76 -0.90 11.80
CA ARG A 205 16.50 0.55 11.93
C ARG A 205 16.43 1.30 10.59
N ASP A 206 16.99 0.71 9.55
CA ASP A 206 17.28 1.36 8.28
C ASP A 206 16.21 1.08 7.20
N LEU A 207 15.04 0.59 7.59
CA LEU A 207 13.92 0.37 6.67
C LEU A 207 13.35 1.72 6.19
N PRO A 208 13.27 1.99 4.87
CA PRO A 208 12.78 3.26 4.33
C PRO A 208 11.38 3.66 4.82
N GLU A 209 10.49 2.69 4.99
CA GLU A 209 9.12 2.89 5.49
C GLU A 209 9.09 3.39 6.94
N LEU A 210 10.04 2.95 7.78
CA LEU A 210 10.15 3.40 9.17
C LEU A 210 10.77 4.80 9.25
N GLU A 211 11.70 5.12 8.37
CA GLU A 211 12.23 6.48 8.22
C GLU A 211 11.14 7.46 7.78
N GLU A 212 10.29 7.07 6.83
CA GLU A 212 9.11 7.84 6.44
C GLU A 212 8.15 8.06 7.61
N ALA A 213 7.82 6.99 8.35
CA ALA A 213 6.94 7.05 9.51
C ALA A 213 7.48 8.00 10.61
N ARG A 214 8.77 7.88 10.97
CA ARG A 214 9.42 8.73 11.96
C ARG A 214 9.36 10.21 11.57
N ARG A 215 9.72 10.54 10.32
CA ARG A 215 9.65 11.92 9.82
C ARG A 215 8.24 12.49 9.86
N ALA A 216 7.22 11.70 9.52
CA ALA A 216 5.83 12.14 9.59
C ALA A 216 5.38 12.42 11.03
N ILE A 217 5.79 11.59 11.99
CA ILE A 217 5.46 11.76 13.42
C ILE A 217 6.21 12.96 14.01
N GLU A 218 7.49 13.14 13.71
CA GLU A 218 8.29 14.28 14.18
C GLU A 218 7.79 15.60 13.60
N GLY A 219 7.49 15.63 12.30
CA GLY A 219 6.96 16.82 11.61
C GLY A 219 5.64 17.32 12.20
N SER A 220 4.77 16.41 12.65
CA SER A 220 3.51 16.74 13.35
C SER A 220 3.70 17.24 14.80
N SER A 221 4.86 16.97 15.41
CA SER A 221 5.16 17.31 16.81
C SER A 221 5.74 18.73 16.97
N THR A 222 6.05 19.42 15.86
CA THR A 222 6.48 20.81 15.91
C THR A 222 5.26 21.68 16.22
N PRO A 223 5.23 22.45 17.32
CA PRO A 223 4.12 23.33 17.60
C PRO A 223 3.97 24.29 16.41
N GLN A 224 2.82 24.25 15.73
CA GLN A 224 2.41 25.39 14.91
C GLN A 224 2.38 26.59 15.83
N THR A 225 3.41 27.43 15.75
CA THR A 225 3.35 28.78 16.28
C THR A 225 2.20 29.45 15.55
N ARG A 226 1.02 29.45 16.17
CA ARG A 226 -0.06 30.35 15.79
C ARG A 226 0.60 31.72 15.66
N PRO A 227 0.52 32.40 14.50
CA PRO A 227 1.04 33.76 14.42
C PRO A 227 0.38 34.52 15.55
N ALA A 228 1.20 35.04 16.47
CA ALA A 228 0.71 35.74 17.63
C ALA A 228 -0.25 36.82 17.12
N THR A 229 -1.49 36.77 17.58
CA THR A 229 -2.54 37.77 17.34
C THR A 229 -2.19 39.14 17.93
N ALA A 230 -0.90 39.43 18.13
CA ALA A 230 -0.35 40.66 18.68
C ALA A 230 -0.13 41.74 17.59
N ALA A 231 -0.17 41.40 16.30
CA ALA A 231 0.06 42.37 15.22
C ALA A 231 -1.16 43.25 14.88
N ILE A 232 -2.37 42.94 15.35
CA ILE A 232 -3.58 43.70 14.99
C ILE A 232 -3.88 44.85 15.97
N ILE A 233 -3.36 44.83 17.20
CA ILE A 233 -3.66 45.87 18.19
C ILE A 233 -2.87 47.18 17.96
N ALA A 234 -1.73 47.14 17.27
CA ALA A 234 -0.91 48.33 17.03
C ALA A 234 -1.54 49.33 16.03
N VAL A 235 -2.37 48.87 15.09
CA VAL A 235 -2.97 49.76 14.07
C VAL A 235 -4.20 50.49 14.61
N ALA A 236 -4.97 49.90 15.54
CA ALA A 236 -6.16 50.53 16.09
C ALA A 236 -5.86 51.74 17.00
N VAL A 237 -4.73 51.72 17.72
CA VAL A 237 -4.33 52.83 18.61
C VAL A 237 -3.86 54.05 17.81
N VAL A 238 -3.15 53.85 16.70
CA VAL A 238 -2.64 54.95 15.86
C VAL A 238 -3.77 55.65 15.10
N VAL A 239 -4.76 54.90 14.59
CA VAL A 239 -5.93 55.50 13.91
C VAL A 239 -6.82 56.26 14.89
N SER A 240 -6.98 55.78 16.13
CA SER A 240 -7.76 56.47 17.17
C SER A 240 -7.10 57.78 17.62
N ALA A 241 -5.78 57.82 17.73
CA ALA A 241 -5.04 59.05 18.07
C ALA A 241 -5.08 60.10 16.95
N ALA A 242 -5.01 59.68 15.69
CA ALA A 242 -5.10 60.59 14.53
C ALA A 242 -6.49 61.23 14.39
N ILE A 243 -7.56 60.47 14.67
CA ILE A 243 -8.94 61.00 14.63
C ILE A 243 -9.19 62.00 15.77
N LEU A 244 -8.66 61.75 16.97
CA LEU A 244 -8.80 62.69 18.10
C LEU A 244 -8.06 64.02 17.87
N LEU A 245 -6.89 63.98 17.23
CA LEU A 245 -6.11 65.18 16.88
C LEU A 245 -6.79 66.01 15.77
N LEU A 246 -7.47 65.35 14.83
CA LEU A 246 -8.19 66.04 13.75
C LEU A 246 -9.47 66.74 14.28
N VAL A 247 -10.21 66.10 15.19
CA VAL A 247 -11.44 66.67 15.78
C VAL A 247 -11.14 67.88 16.68
N ARG A 248 -10.01 67.89 17.41
CA ARG A 248 -9.60 69.04 18.21
C ARG A 248 -9.30 70.28 17.37
N ARG A 249 -8.66 70.09 16.21
CA ARG A 249 -8.24 71.19 15.33
C ARG A 249 -9.39 71.90 14.61
N VAL A 250 -10.52 71.22 14.42
CA VAL A 250 -11.73 71.79 13.81
C VAL A 250 -12.57 72.58 14.83
N ARG A 251 -12.37 72.35 16.14
CA ARG A 251 -13.14 73.00 17.20
C ARG A 251 -12.53 74.32 17.69
N ASP A 252 -11.23 74.51 17.44
CA ASP A 252 -10.44 75.67 17.90
C ASP A 252 -10.11 76.67 16.76
N GLY A 253 -10.78 76.58 15.61
CA GLY A 253 -10.67 77.53 14.48
C GLY A 253 -12.04 78.03 14.05
#